data_AF-A0A1Y6JRQ9-F1
#
_entry.id   AF-A0A1Y6JRQ9-F1
#
_cell.length_a   1.000
_cell.length_b   1.000
_cell.length_c   1.000
_cell.angle_alpha   90.00
_cell.angle_beta   90.00
_cell.angle_gamma   90.00
#
_symmetry.space_group_name_H-M   'P 1'
#
loop_
_entity.id
_entity.type
_entity.pdbx_description
1 polymer ?
#
loop_
_entity_poly.entity_id
_entity_poly.type
_entity_poly.pdbx_seq_one_letter_code
_entity_poly.pdbx_strand_id
1 'polypeptide(L)'
;MGFWDKAGELALKAGTFAVKEVKAAGDRSREYKELMPTLSDDELLRIVKKERSSSPMKAGAAHGELKNRGYDPESIKQLAS
;
A
#
# COMPACT_ATOMS: atom_id res chain seq x y z
N MET A 1 7.45 -42.16 -6.14
CA MET A 1 7.43 -40.69 -6.04
C MET A 1 6.41 -40.33 -4.97
N GLY A 2 6.89 -39.99 -3.77
CA GLY A 2 6.12 -40.08 -2.52
C GLY A 2 5.25 -38.85 -2.24
N PHE A 3 4.20 -39.04 -1.45
CA PHE A 3 3.25 -37.98 -1.09
C PHE A 3 3.92 -36.76 -0.40
N TRP A 4 5.03 -36.99 0.30
CA TRP A 4 5.83 -35.94 0.94
C TRP A 4 6.47 -34.97 -0.07
N ASP A 5 6.90 -35.47 -1.24
CA ASP A 5 7.47 -34.60 -2.29
C ASP A 5 6.40 -33.64 -2.84
N LYS A 6 5.17 -34.12 -3.03
CA LYS A 6 4.04 -33.29 -3.49
C LYS A 6 3.62 -32.24 -2.46
N ALA A 7 3.64 -32.58 -1.17
CA ALA A 7 3.33 -31.64 -0.09
C ALA A 7 4.40 -30.54 0.04
N GLY A 8 5.68 -30.90 -0.08
CA GLY A 8 6.79 -29.94 -0.12
C GLY A 8 6.73 -29.02 -1.34
N GLU A 9 6.37 -29.55 -2.50
CA GLU A 9 6.21 -28.76 -3.73
C GLU A 9 5.04 -27.77 -3.65
N LEU A 10 3.93 -28.14 -3.00
CA LEU A 10 2.79 -27.25 -2.74
C LEU A 10 3.11 -26.15 -1.72
N ALA A 11 3.82 -26.50 -0.63
CA ALA A 11 4.25 -25.51 0.37
C ALA A 11 5.26 -24.50 -0.22
N LEU A 12 6.20 -24.98 -1.05
CA LEU A 12 7.14 -24.11 -1.77
C LEU A 12 6.43 -23.21 -2.79
N LYS A 13 5.42 -23.72 -3.51
CA LYS A 13 4.62 -22.90 -4.43
C LYS A 13 3.78 -21.86 -3.68
N ALA A 14 3.11 -22.23 -2.59
CA ALA A 14 2.35 -21.28 -1.77
C ALA A 14 3.28 -20.22 -1.12
N GLY A 15 4.43 -20.63 -0.59
CA GLY A 15 5.44 -19.74 -0.02
C GLY A 15 6.06 -18.80 -1.04
N THR A 16 6.38 -19.29 -2.25
CA THR A 16 6.91 -18.43 -3.33
C THR A 16 5.87 -17.47 -3.89
N PHE A 17 4.59 -17.84 -3.95
CA PHE A 17 3.51 -16.91 -4.30
C PHE A 17 3.31 -15.82 -3.24
N ALA A 18 3.21 -16.20 -1.96
CA ALA A 18 3.09 -15.24 -0.86
C ALA A 18 4.31 -14.30 -0.79
N VAL A 19 5.54 -14.82 -0.94
CA VAL A 19 6.76 -14.01 -0.94
C VAL A 19 6.83 -13.07 -2.15
N LYS A 20 6.39 -13.51 -3.34
CA LYS A 20 6.32 -12.64 -4.53
C LYS A 20 5.26 -11.56 -4.38
N GLU A 21 4.09 -11.88 -3.84
CA GLU A 21 3.03 -10.90 -3.57
C GLU A 21 3.47 -9.88 -2.51
N VAL A 22 4.16 -10.31 -1.46
CA VAL A 22 4.69 -9.41 -0.42
C VAL A 22 5.79 -8.50 -0.97
N LYS A 23 6.73 -9.02 -1.77
CA LYS A 23 7.73 -8.18 -2.45
C LYS A 23 7.09 -7.17 -3.39
N ALA A 24 6.19 -7.62 -4.26
CA ALA A 24 5.51 -6.75 -5.21
C ALA A 24 4.60 -5.72 -4.53
N ALA A 25 4.06 -6.01 -3.35
CA ALA A 25 3.29 -5.06 -2.56
C ALA A 25 4.20 -4.03 -1.84
N GLY A 26 5.37 -4.46 -1.37
CA GLY A 26 6.39 -3.58 -0.80
C GLY A 26 6.93 -2.57 -1.83
N ASP A 27 7.24 -3.04 -3.04
CA ASP A 27 7.75 -2.19 -4.12
C ASP A 27 6.70 -1.15 -4.54
N ARG A 28 5.43 -1.55 -4.71
CA ARG A 28 4.32 -0.62 -4.99
C ARG A 28 4.11 0.41 -3.89
N SER A 29 4.23 0.01 -2.61
CA SER A 29 4.10 0.95 -1.50
C SER A 29 5.22 1.99 -1.49
N ARG A 30 6.43 1.61 -1.90
CA ARG A 30 7.58 2.52 -2.02
C ARG A 30 7.39 3.49 -3.18
N GLU A 31 6.98 3.00 -4.35
CA GLU A 31 6.66 3.85 -5.51
C GLU A 31 5.60 4.89 -5.15
N TYR A 32 4.52 4.51 -4.46
CA TYR A 32 3.52 5.48 -4.02
C TYR A 32 4.12 6.55 -3.12
N LYS A 33 4.95 6.18 -2.14
CA LYS A 33 5.61 7.14 -1.25
C LYS A 33 6.57 8.09 -1.98
N GLU A 34 7.21 7.64 -3.05
CA GLU A 34 8.09 8.49 -3.87
C GLU A 34 7.30 9.46 -4.76
N LEU A 35 6.08 9.08 -5.17
CA LEU A 35 5.19 9.92 -5.97
C LEU A 35 4.41 10.94 -5.14
N MET A 36 4.05 10.64 -3.88
CA MET A 36 3.22 11.54 -3.06
C MET A 36 3.82 12.95 -2.86
N PRO A 37 5.13 13.13 -2.62
CA PRO A 37 5.74 14.45 -2.46
C PRO A 37 5.60 15.35 -3.70
N THR A 38 5.44 14.77 -4.89
CA THR A 38 5.28 15.53 -6.14
C THR A 38 3.85 16.06 -6.35
N LEU A 39 2.90 15.59 -5.54
CA LEU A 39 1.49 15.97 -5.64
C LEU A 39 1.17 17.15 -4.72
N SER A 40 0.15 17.91 -5.10
CA SER A 40 -0.40 18.98 -4.25
C SER A 40 -1.24 18.42 -3.09
N ASP A 41 -1.47 19.24 -2.06
CA ASP A 41 -2.23 18.81 -0.87
C ASP A 41 -3.67 18.39 -1.22
N ASP A 42 -4.32 19.10 -2.14
CA ASP A 42 -5.67 18.77 -2.63
C ASP A 42 -5.71 17.40 -3.34
N GLU A 43 -4.69 17.10 -4.14
CA GLU A 43 -4.56 15.82 -4.82
C GLU A 43 -4.30 14.69 -3.82
N LEU A 44 -3.47 14.93 -2.81
CA LEU A 44 -3.24 13.98 -1.73
C LEU A 44 -4.54 13.69 -0.96
N LEU A 45 -5.31 14.72 -0.60
CA LEU A 45 -6.62 14.56 0.05
C LEU A 45 -7.60 13.77 -0.84
N ARG A 46 -7.63 14.07 -2.13
CA ARG A 46 -8.46 13.33 -3.10
C ARG A 46 -8.06 11.86 -3.18
N ILE A 47 -6.78 11.55 -3.14
CA ILE A 47 -6.27 10.17 -3.10
C ILE A 47 -6.70 9.50 -1.80
N VAL A 48 -6.53 10.15 -0.64
CA VAL A 48 -6.98 9.61 0.65
C VAL A 48 -8.47 9.27 0.63
N LYS A 49 -9.31 10.14 0.05
CA LYS A 49 -10.76 9.92 -0.05
C LYS A 49 -11.14 8.82 -1.04
N LYS A 50 -10.60 8.87 -2.26
CA LYS A 50 -11.04 8.00 -3.36
C LYS A 50 -10.39 6.62 -3.33
N GLU A 51 -9.13 6.54 -2.93
CA GLU A 51 -8.33 5.32 -3.03
C GLU A 51 -8.35 4.47 -1.75
N ARG A 52 -9.07 4.90 -0.71
CA ARG A 52 -9.14 4.17 0.57
C ARG A 52 -9.66 2.74 0.41
N SER A 53 -10.60 2.54 -0.50
CA SER A 53 -11.22 1.22 -0.77
C SER A 53 -10.51 0.44 -1.89
N SER A 54 -10.08 1.12 -2.95
CA SER A 54 -9.43 0.48 -4.12
C SER A 54 -7.95 0.21 -3.93
N SER A 55 -7.24 1.07 -3.19
CA SER A 55 -5.79 1.02 -3.05
C SER A 55 -5.37 1.59 -1.68
N PRO A 56 -5.63 0.85 -0.59
CA PRO A 56 -5.38 1.32 0.77
C PRO A 56 -3.90 1.69 1.02
N MET A 57 -2.96 1.04 0.32
CA MET A 57 -1.53 1.39 0.38
C MET A 57 -1.24 2.78 -0.19
N LYS A 58 -1.91 3.17 -1.27
CA LYS A 58 -1.77 4.49 -1.90
C LYS A 58 -2.41 5.58 -1.05
N ALA A 59 -3.60 5.31 -0.50
CA ALA A 59 -4.25 6.20 0.45
C ALA A 59 -3.39 6.40 1.73
N GLY A 60 -2.77 5.33 2.24
CA GLY A 60 -1.85 5.40 3.37
C GLY A 60 -0.59 6.21 3.08
N ALA A 61 -0.02 6.08 1.88
CA ALA A 61 1.11 6.91 1.45
C ALA A 61 0.73 8.39 1.39
N ALA A 62 -0.42 8.72 0.78
CA ALA A 62 -0.90 10.11 0.69
C ALA A 62 -1.20 10.72 2.07
N HIS A 63 -1.81 9.94 2.96
CA HIS A 63 -2.06 10.35 4.34
C HIS A 63 -0.76 10.57 5.13
N GLY A 64 0.25 9.73 4.90
CA GLY A 64 1.58 9.90 5.49
C GLY A 64 2.28 11.17 5.03
N GLU A 65 2.16 11.49 3.74
CA GLU A 65 2.74 12.71 3.17
C GLU A 65 2.06 13.98 3.70
N LEU A 66 0.71 14.01 3.76
CA LEU A 66 -0.03 15.11 4.38
C LEU A 66 0.41 15.33 5.84
N LYS A 67 0.63 14.26 6.60
CA LYS A 67 1.17 14.34 7.96
C LYS A 67 2.58 14.93 7.98
N ASN A 68 3.45 14.54 7.05
CA ASN A 68 4.80 15.12 6.93
C ASN A 68 4.77 16.62 6.62
N ARG A 69 3.74 17.08 5.88
CA ARG A 69 3.51 18.49 5.56
C ARG A 69 2.91 19.30 6.72
N GLY A 70 2.58 18.64 7.83
CA GLY A 70 2.08 19.29 9.04
C GLY A 70 0.56 19.23 9.23
N TYR A 71 -0.16 18.47 8.39
CA TYR A 71 -1.59 18.26 8.61
C TYR A 71 -1.84 17.29 9.76
N ASP A 72 -2.81 17.63 10.61
CA ASP A 72 -3.23 16.78 11.70
C ASP A 72 -4.06 15.59 11.17
N PRO A 73 -3.87 14.35 11.68
CA PRO A 73 -4.65 13.19 11.24
C PRO A 73 -6.17 13.39 11.35
N GLU A 74 -6.62 14.15 12.34
CA GLU A 74 -8.03 14.50 12.51
C GLU A 74 -8.51 15.39 11.36
N SER A 75 -7.73 16.41 11.01
CA SER A 75 -8.03 17.34 9.91
C SER A 75 -8.02 16.63 8.55
N ILE A 76 -7.06 15.72 8.32
CA ILE A 76 -7.02 14.93 7.08
C ILE A 76 -8.29 14.09 6.96
N LYS A 77 -8.76 13.46 8.04
CA LYS A 77 -10.01 12.70 8.04
C LYS A 77 -11.22 13.58 7.78
N GLN A 78 -11.29 14.77 8.37
CA GLN A 78 -12.39 15.71 8.14
C GLN A 78 -12.42 16.18 6.68
N LEU A 79 -11.26 16.54 6.11
CA LEU A 79 -11.14 17.00 4.73
C LEU A 79 -11.36 15.87 3.71
N ALA A 80 -10.98 14.64 4.06
CA ALA A 80 -11.17 13.46 3.22
C ALA A 80 -12.51 12.73 3.46
N SER A 81 -13.35 13.20 4.38
CA SER A 81 -14.68 12.63 4.66
C SER A 81 -15.69 12.83 3.53
#